data_AF-A0A7D8IV29-F1
#
_entry.id   AF-A0A7D8IV29-F1
#
_cell.length_a   1.000
_cell.length_b   1.000
_cell.length_c   1.000
_cell.angle_alpha   90.00
_cell.angle_beta   90.00
_cell.angle_gamma   90.00
#
_symmetry.space_group_name_H-M   'P 1'
#
loop_
_entity.id
_entity.type
_entity.pdbx_description
1 polymer ?
#
loop_
_entity_poly.entity_id
_entity_poly.type
_entity_poly.pdbx_seq_one_letter_code
_entity_poly.pdbx_strand_id
1 'polypeptide(L)'
;MLSPWWSMCFSALLMLAERDGFSLRDRTIGIVGVGNVGSRLQTRLEALGIRTLLCDPPRAARGDEGDFRTLDELVQEADVLTFHTPLYKDGPYKTLHLADETLIRRLKPGAILINACRGPVVDNAALLARLNAGQPLSVVLDVWEGEPDLNVALLEAVDIGTSHIAGYTLEGKARGTTQVFEAYSAFIGREQRVALETLLPAPEFGRITLHGPLDQPTLKRLAHLVYDVRRDDAPLRKVAGIPGEFDKLRKNYLERREWSSLYVMCDDETAAALLCKLGFNAVHHPAH
;
A
#
# COMPACT_ATOMS: atom_id res chain seq x y z
N MET A 1 11.00 -3.85 9.09
CA MET A 1 9.89 -3.22 9.84
C MET A 1 9.53 -1.83 9.25
N LEU A 2 9.60 -1.64 7.92
CA LEU A 2 10.05 -0.34 7.36
C LEU A 2 9.12 0.37 6.37
N SER A 3 8.00 -0.21 5.92
CA SER A 3 7.37 0.29 4.70
C SER A 3 6.02 1.00 4.92
N PRO A 4 5.89 2.29 4.54
CA PRO A 4 4.61 3.01 4.43
C PRO A 4 3.75 2.55 3.25
N TRP A 5 4.07 1.40 2.63
CA TRP A 5 3.44 0.87 1.41
C TRP A 5 1.92 0.76 1.53
N TRP A 6 1.44 0.41 2.72
CA TRP A 6 0.02 0.34 3.03
C TRP A 6 -0.70 1.67 2.73
N SER A 7 -0.06 2.83 2.93
CA SER A 7 -0.68 4.13 2.69
C SER A 7 -0.84 4.42 1.19
N MET A 8 0.05 3.86 0.34
CA MET A 8 -0.14 3.90 -1.10
C MET A 8 -1.31 3.00 -1.53
N CYS A 9 -1.39 1.77 -0.99
CA CYS A 9 -2.51 0.87 -1.25
C CYS A 9 -3.86 1.52 -0.90
N PHE A 10 -3.96 2.16 0.27
CA PHE A 10 -5.16 2.91 0.65
C PHE A 10 -5.45 4.09 -0.28
N SER A 11 -4.43 4.88 -0.63
CA SER A 11 -4.61 6.00 -1.56
C SER A 11 -5.17 5.55 -2.91
N ALA A 12 -4.66 4.44 -3.45
CA ALA A 12 -5.12 3.89 -4.72
C ALA A 12 -6.54 3.30 -4.59
N LEU A 13 -6.82 2.54 -3.54
CA LEU A 13 -8.14 1.96 -3.29
C LEU A 13 -9.23 3.04 -3.11
N LEU A 14 -8.95 4.11 -2.38
CA LEU A 14 -9.89 5.22 -2.20
C LEU A 14 -10.12 5.99 -3.51
N MET A 15 -9.10 6.09 -4.37
CA MET A 15 -9.23 6.69 -5.69
C MET A 15 -10.11 5.83 -6.61
N LEU A 16 -9.86 4.51 -6.68
CA LEU A 16 -10.64 3.56 -7.49
C LEU A 16 -12.09 3.47 -6.99
N ALA A 17 -12.29 3.45 -5.68
CA ALA A 17 -13.62 3.43 -5.06
C ALA A 17 -14.48 4.64 -5.44
N GLU A 18 -13.88 5.83 -5.50
CA GLU A 18 -14.56 7.04 -5.99
C GLU A 18 -14.83 6.96 -7.50
N ARG A 19 -13.83 6.55 -8.29
CA ARG A 19 -13.94 6.49 -9.76
C ARG A 19 -15.05 5.54 -10.22
N ASP A 20 -15.11 4.36 -9.61
CA ASP A 20 -15.99 3.27 -10.04
C ASP A 20 -17.28 3.17 -9.20
N GLY A 21 -17.41 4.01 -8.17
CA GLY A 21 -18.63 4.12 -7.37
C GLY A 21 -18.92 2.92 -6.47
N PHE A 22 -17.92 2.40 -5.77
CA PHE A 22 -18.10 1.31 -4.80
C PHE A 22 -17.67 1.68 -3.38
N SER A 23 -18.24 1.00 -2.39
CA SER A 23 -17.80 1.07 -0.99
C SER A 23 -16.71 0.03 -0.72
N LEU A 24 -15.63 0.43 -0.05
CA LEU A 24 -14.55 -0.47 0.35
C LEU A 24 -15.04 -1.56 1.31
N ARG A 25 -16.09 -1.29 2.11
CA ARG A 25 -16.68 -2.27 3.03
C ARG A 25 -17.41 -3.41 2.32
N ASP A 26 -17.77 -3.21 1.04
CA ASP A 26 -18.43 -4.23 0.23
C ASP A 26 -17.42 -5.11 -0.54
N ARG A 27 -16.12 -4.85 -0.37
CA ARG A 27 -15.04 -5.58 -1.04
C ARG A 27 -14.37 -6.55 -0.07
N THR A 28 -14.02 -7.74 -0.58
CA THR A 28 -13.13 -8.68 0.11
C THR A 28 -11.70 -8.46 -0.36
N ILE A 29 -10.76 -8.23 0.56
CA ILE A 29 -9.35 -7.96 0.24
C ILE A 29 -8.47 -9.17 0.60
N GLY A 30 -7.91 -9.83 -0.41
CA GLY A 30 -6.92 -10.89 -0.26
C GLY A 30 -5.50 -10.33 -0.16
N ILE A 31 -4.83 -10.61 0.95
CA ILE A 31 -3.47 -10.15 1.25
C ILE A 31 -2.51 -11.33 1.08
N VAL A 32 -1.65 -11.29 0.06
CA VAL A 32 -0.64 -12.32 -0.21
C VAL A 32 0.70 -11.86 0.37
N GLY A 33 1.17 -12.53 1.41
CA GLY A 33 2.32 -12.15 2.22
C GLY A 33 1.93 -11.25 3.40
N VAL A 34 1.87 -11.81 4.61
CA VAL A 34 1.40 -11.14 5.83
C VAL A 34 2.59 -10.86 6.76
N GLY A 35 3.66 -10.32 6.17
CA GLY A 35 4.83 -9.83 6.90
C GLY A 35 4.63 -8.41 7.42
N ASN A 36 5.71 -7.63 7.46
CA ASN A 36 5.69 -6.26 7.98
C ASN A 36 4.64 -5.34 7.31
N VAL A 37 4.47 -5.44 5.99
CA VAL A 37 3.52 -4.59 5.25
C VAL A 37 2.11 -5.17 5.33
N GLY A 38 1.96 -6.45 5.00
CA GLY A 38 0.66 -7.11 4.94
C GLY A 38 -0.09 -7.08 6.27
N SER A 39 0.56 -7.31 7.41
CA SER A 39 -0.12 -7.26 8.72
C SER A 39 -0.58 -5.85 9.09
N ARG A 40 0.21 -4.82 8.75
CA ARG A 40 -0.17 -3.41 8.96
C ARG A 40 -1.31 -2.98 8.05
N LEU A 41 -1.40 -3.57 6.85
CA LEU A 41 -2.54 -3.36 5.96
C LEU A 41 -3.79 -4.03 6.55
N GLN A 42 -3.67 -5.30 6.95
CA GLN A 42 -4.73 -6.07 7.62
C GLN A 42 -5.33 -5.30 8.80
N THR A 43 -4.52 -4.87 9.78
CA THR A 43 -5.01 -4.17 10.98
C THR A 43 -5.86 -2.95 10.65
N ARG A 44 -5.52 -2.20 9.59
CA ARG A 44 -6.26 -1.01 9.18
C ARG A 44 -7.55 -1.35 8.43
N LEU A 45 -7.52 -2.38 7.59
CA LEU A 45 -8.70 -2.86 6.88
C LEU A 45 -9.73 -3.43 7.85
N GLU A 46 -9.29 -4.23 8.83
CA GLU A 46 -10.14 -4.74 9.90
C GLU A 46 -10.71 -3.62 10.76
N ALA A 47 -9.94 -2.57 11.05
CA ALA A 47 -10.45 -1.39 11.77
C ALA A 47 -11.59 -0.68 11.00
N LEU A 48 -11.59 -0.72 9.67
CA LEU A 48 -12.67 -0.21 8.81
C LEU A 48 -13.84 -1.20 8.66
N GLY A 49 -13.75 -2.39 9.25
CA GLY A 49 -14.71 -3.47 9.06
C GLY A 49 -14.73 -4.02 7.63
N ILE A 50 -13.61 -3.93 6.91
CA ILE A 50 -13.44 -4.52 5.58
C ILE A 50 -13.06 -5.99 5.74
N ARG A 51 -13.71 -6.89 4.99
CA ARG A 51 -13.39 -8.32 5.02
C ARG A 51 -12.02 -8.57 4.40
N THR A 52 -11.11 -9.19 5.16
CA THR A 52 -9.77 -9.55 4.69
C THR A 52 -9.55 -11.06 4.68
N LEU A 53 -8.86 -11.56 3.67
CA LEU A 53 -8.39 -12.94 3.57
C LEU A 53 -6.86 -12.94 3.55
N LEU A 54 -6.24 -13.86 4.27
CA LEU A 54 -4.79 -13.86 4.50
C LEU A 54 -4.15 -15.06 3.82
N CYS A 55 -3.11 -14.86 3.03
CA CYS A 55 -2.31 -15.96 2.48
C CYS A 55 -0.84 -15.76 2.82
N ASP A 56 -0.30 -16.63 3.68
CA ASP A 56 1.12 -16.67 4.02
C ASP A 56 1.54 -18.10 4.40
N PRO A 57 1.83 -18.97 3.41
CA PRO A 57 2.19 -20.36 3.67
C PRO A 57 3.41 -20.53 4.61
N PRO A 58 4.47 -19.70 4.55
CA PRO A 58 5.56 -19.74 5.54
C PRO A 58 5.11 -19.48 6.99
N ARG A 59 4.22 -18.50 7.23
CA ARG A 59 3.70 -18.23 8.58
C ARG A 59 2.77 -19.34 9.05
N ALA A 60 1.89 -19.84 8.17
CA ALA A 60 1.02 -20.97 8.48
C ALA A 60 1.83 -22.22 8.85
N ALA A 61 2.88 -22.56 8.08
CA ALA A 61 3.75 -23.70 8.36
C ALA A 61 4.57 -23.55 9.66
N ARG A 62 4.84 -22.31 10.10
CA ARG A 62 5.49 -22.02 11.38
C ARG A 62 4.56 -22.19 12.59
N GLY A 63 3.24 -22.32 12.36
CA GLY A 63 2.24 -22.41 13.42
C GLY A 63 1.85 -21.05 14.00
N ASP A 64 2.03 -19.96 13.23
CA ASP A 64 1.55 -18.64 13.64
C ASP A 64 0.01 -18.64 13.74
N GLU A 65 -0.52 -17.92 14.73
CA GLU A 65 -1.95 -17.65 14.83
C GLU A 65 -2.43 -16.76 13.67
N GLY A 66 -3.56 -17.13 13.06
CA GLY A 66 -4.20 -16.41 11.96
C GLY A 66 -5.02 -17.34 11.08
N ASP A 67 -6.10 -16.83 10.48
CA ASP A 67 -6.89 -17.57 9.48
C ASP A 67 -6.18 -17.53 8.12
N PHE A 68 -5.07 -18.27 8.01
CA PHE A 68 -4.30 -18.38 6.78
C PHE A 68 -4.99 -19.33 5.80
N ARG A 69 -5.34 -18.78 4.64
CA ARG A 69 -6.00 -19.44 3.51
C ARG A 69 -4.99 -19.69 2.39
N THR A 70 -5.35 -20.57 1.48
CA THR A 70 -4.57 -20.84 0.26
C THR A 70 -4.70 -19.69 -0.74
N LEU A 71 -3.72 -19.54 -1.64
CA LEU A 71 -3.79 -18.55 -2.71
C LEU A 71 -5.02 -18.76 -3.61
N ASP A 72 -5.40 -20.02 -3.85
CA ASP A 72 -6.57 -20.38 -4.64
C ASP A 72 -7.89 -19.91 -4.02
N GLU A 73 -8.04 -20.03 -2.69
CA GLU A 73 -9.21 -19.50 -1.96
C GLU A 73 -9.28 -17.97 -2.09
N LEU A 74 -8.15 -17.27 -1.96
CA LEU A 74 -8.09 -15.82 -2.16
C LEU A 74 -8.53 -15.42 -3.58
N VAL A 75 -8.05 -16.12 -4.62
CA VAL A 75 -8.40 -15.82 -6.02
C VAL A 75 -9.90 -16.01 -6.28
N GLN A 76 -10.54 -16.98 -5.61
CA GLN A 76 -11.96 -17.25 -5.75
C GLN A 76 -12.84 -16.23 -5.01
N GLU A 77 -12.42 -15.80 -3.83
CA GLU A 77 -13.27 -15.02 -2.93
C GLU A 77 -13.00 -13.51 -2.98
N ALA A 78 -11.75 -13.08 -3.21
CA ALA A 78 -11.32 -11.69 -3.08
C ALA A 78 -11.67 -10.83 -4.30
N ASP A 79 -12.18 -9.62 -4.04
CA ASP A 79 -12.42 -8.59 -5.04
C ASP A 79 -11.21 -7.66 -5.23
N VAL A 80 -10.27 -7.71 -4.30
CA VAL A 80 -8.98 -7.01 -4.35
C VAL A 80 -7.91 -8.02 -3.96
N LEU A 81 -6.88 -8.21 -4.78
CA LEU A 81 -5.74 -9.07 -4.48
C LEU A 81 -4.46 -8.22 -4.44
N THR A 82 -3.79 -8.18 -3.29
CA THR A 82 -2.60 -7.35 -3.07
C THR A 82 -1.40 -8.17 -2.63
N PHE A 83 -0.24 -7.93 -3.25
CA PHE A 83 0.99 -8.69 -3.03
C PHE A 83 2.00 -7.92 -2.17
N HIS A 84 2.51 -8.59 -1.14
CA HIS A 84 3.48 -8.06 -0.17
C HIS A 84 4.56 -9.10 0.17
N THR A 85 4.86 -10.00 -0.77
CA THR A 85 5.87 -11.05 -0.62
C THR A 85 7.27 -10.58 -1.02
N PRO A 86 8.34 -11.20 -0.49
CA PRO A 86 9.66 -11.13 -1.12
C PRO A 86 9.64 -11.87 -2.47
N LEU A 87 10.70 -11.67 -3.28
CA LEU A 87 10.89 -12.44 -4.52
C LEU A 87 11.73 -13.68 -4.26
N TYR A 88 11.11 -14.85 -4.32
CA TYR A 88 11.76 -16.16 -4.32
C TYR A 88 11.64 -16.79 -5.71
N LYS A 89 12.78 -17.17 -6.31
CA LYS A 89 12.83 -17.72 -7.67
C LYS A 89 12.52 -19.22 -7.71
N ASP A 90 12.77 -19.91 -6.61
CA ASP A 90 12.63 -21.34 -6.44
C ASP A 90 12.16 -21.68 -5.01
N GLY A 91 12.14 -22.97 -4.68
CA GLY A 91 11.69 -23.48 -3.40
C GLY A 91 10.16 -23.59 -3.27
N PRO A 92 9.67 -24.11 -2.12
CA PRO A 92 8.26 -24.39 -1.89
C PRO A 92 7.39 -23.12 -1.83
N TYR A 93 8.02 -21.96 -1.64
CA TYR A 93 7.36 -20.66 -1.56
C TYR A 93 7.79 -19.73 -2.70
N LYS A 94 8.13 -20.29 -3.86
CA LYS A 94 8.44 -19.52 -5.08
C LYS A 94 7.37 -18.45 -5.31
N THR A 95 7.81 -17.22 -5.48
CA THR A 95 6.94 -16.07 -5.76
C THR A 95 7.22 -15.42 -7.11
N LEU A 96 8.28 -15.83 -7.82
CA LEU A 96 8.48 -15.46 -9.22
C LEU A 96 7.27 -15.93 -10.05
N HIS A 97 6.57 -14.99 -10.67
CA HIS A 97 5.34 -15.19 -11.42
C HIS A 97 4.28 -15.92 -10.59
N LEU A 98 4.15 -15.52 -9.31
CA LEU A 98 3.09 -16.03 -8.45
C LEU A 98 1.71 -15.68 -9.01
N ALA A 99 1.58 -14.48 -9.60
CA ALA A 99 0.45 -14.11 -10.44
C ALA A 99 0.84 -14.31 -11.91
N ASP A 100 0.73 -15.55 -12.38
CA ASP A 100 0.90 -15.94 -13.77
C ASP A 100 -0.41 -15.77 -14.58
N GLU A 101 -0.40 -16.12 -15.87
CA GLU A 101 -1.60 -16.05 -16.72
C GLU A 101 -2.78 -16.84 -16.11
N THR A 102 -2.51 -18.02 -15.56
CA THR A 102 -3.54 -18.91 -14.99
C THR A 102 -4.25 -18.25 -13.82
N LEU A 103 -3.50 -17.67 -12.88
CA LEU A 103 -4.04 -16.97 -11.74
C LEU A 103 -4.80 -15.71 -12.19
N ILE A 104 -4.17 -14.89 -13.04
CA ILE A 104 -4.77 -13.61 -13.50
C ILE A 104 -6.11 -13.88 -14.20
N ARG A 105 -6.19 -14.91 -15.05
CA ARG A 105 -7.43 -15.29 -15.75
C ARG A 105 -8.58 -15.68 -14.79
N ARG A 106 -8.26 -16.18 -13.60
CA ARG A 106 -9.24 -16.65 -12.60
C ARG A 106 -9.75 -15.55 -11.66
N LEU A 107 -9.14 -14.37 -11.69
CA LEU A 107 -9.61 -13.23 -10.89
C LEU A 107 -11.06 -12.89 -11.24
N LYS A 108 -11.83 -12.49 -10.23
CA LYS A 108 -13.24 -12.09 -10.40
C LYS A 108 -13.36 -10.95 -11.41
N PRO A 109 -14.45 -10.90 -12.21
CA PRO A 109 -14.72 -9.74 -13.04
C PRO A 109 -14.82 -8.47 -12.21
N GLY A 110 -14.09 -7.41 -12.59
CA GLY A 110 -14.00 -6.17 -11.84
C GLY A 110 -13.11 -6.25 -10.59
N ALA A 111 -12.24 -7.27 -10.49
CA ALA A 111 -11.25 -7.36 -9.43
C ALA A 111 -10.20 -6.23 -9.53
N ILE A 112 -9.52 -5.96 -8.42
CA ILE A 112 -8.38 -5.03 -8.36
C ILE A 112 -7.12 -5.82 -8.01
N LEU A 113 -6.11 -5.80 -8.88
CA LEU A 113 -4.79 -6.37 -8.64
C LEU A 113 -3.82 -5.28 -8.20
N ILE A 114 -3.14 -5.46 -7.06
CA ILE A 114 -2.14 -4.51 -6.56
C ILE A 114 -0.80 -5.21 -6.38
N ASN A 115 0.24 -4.74 -7.05
CA ASN A 115 1.62 -5.14 -6.79
C ASN A 115 2.47 -3.92 -6.44
N ALA A 116 2.86 -3.87 -5.17
CA ALA A 116 3.82 -2.90 -4.67
C ALA A 116 5.02 -3.59 -4.00
N CYS A 117 5.23 -4.89 -4.25
CA CYS A 117 6.29 -5.66 -3.60
C CYS A 117 7.56 -5.79 -4.42
N ARG A 118 7.54 -6.66 -5.43
CA ARG A 118 8.64 -6.90 -6.37
C ARG A 118 8.04 -7.14 -7.74
N GLY A 119 8.61 -6.52 -8.77
CA GLY A 119 8.10 -6.58 -10.14
C GLY A 119 7.81 -8.02 -10.60
N PRO A 120 8.79 -8.93 -10.59
CA PRO A 120 8.62 -10.30 -11.07
C PRO A 120 7.69 -11.19 -10.25
N VAL A 121 7.01 -10.68 -9.22
CA VAL A 121 5.95 -11.46 -8.54
C VAL A 121 4.72 -11.60 -9.43
N VAL A 122 4.46 -10.60 -10.27
CA VAL A 122 3.45 -10.64 -11.32
C VAL A 122 4.15 -10.85 -12.65
N ASP A 123 3.65 -11.76 -13.48
CA ASP A 123 4.10 -11.86 -14.87
C ASP A 123 3.50 -10.68 -15.66
N ASN A 124 4.34 -9.69 -15.97
CA ASN A 124 3.91 -8.45 -16.62
C ASN A 124 3.47 -8.69 -18.08
N ALA A 125 4.05 -9.68 -18.75
CA ALA A 125 3.67 -10.02 -20.12
C ALA A 125 2.29 -10.70 -20.15
N ALA A 126 2.06 -11.65 -19.24
CA ALA A 126 0.76 -12.28 -19.08
C ALA A 126 -0.30 -11.25 -18.67
N LEU A 127 0.00 -10.35 -17.73
CA LEU A 127 -0.92 -9.31 -17.31
C LEU A 127 -1.33 -8.40 -18.47
N LEU A 128 -0.38 -7.90 -19.25
CA LEU A 128 -0.66 -7.08 -20.43
C LEU A 128 -1.53 -7.84 -21.44
N ALA A 129 -1.24 -9.12 -21.70
CA ALA A 129 -2.04 -9.94 -22.60
C ALA A 129 -3.50 -10.07 -22.12
N ARG A 130 -3.72 -10.23 -20.81
CA ARG A 130 -5.06 -10.31 -20.22
C ARG A 130 -5.82 -8.98 -20.29
N LEU A 131 -5.15 -7.86 -20.05
CA LEU A 131 -5.74 -6.52 -20.20
C LEU A 131 -6.12 -6.23 -21.66
N ASN A 132 -5.24 -6.54 -22.61
CA ASN A 132 -5.52 -6.39 -24.05
C ASN A 132 -6.64 -7.31 -24.53
N ALA A 133 -6.83 -8.47 -23.90
CA ALA A 133 -7.96 -9.36 -24.15
C ALA A 133 -9.30 -8.85 -23.57
N GLY A 134 -9.32 -7.65 -22.97
CA GLY A 134 -10.52 -7.03 -22.42
C GLY A 134 -11.00 -7.66 -21.11
N GLN A 135 -10.13 -8.34 -20.36
CA GLN A 135 -10.50 -8.85 -19.05
C GLN A 135 -10.85 -7.66 -18.13
N PRO A 136 -12.04 -7.63 -17.50
CA PRO A 136 -12.40 -6.55 -16.58
C PRO A 136 -11.59 -6.67 -15.30
N LEU A 137 -10.46 -5.98 -15.26
CA LEU A 137 -9.48 -6.00 -14.18
C LEU A 137 -8.89 -4.61 -14.02
N SER A 138 -8.94 -4.07 -12.80
CA SER A 138 -8.17 -2.87 -12.46
C SER A 138 -6.83 -3.26 -11.85
N VAL A 139 -5.80 -2.48 -12.14
CA VAL A 139 -4.42 -2.78 -11.81
C VAL A 139 -3.72 -1.56 -11.22
N VAL A 140 -3.01 -1.79 -10.12
CA VAL A 140 -2.11 -0.84 -9.47
C VAL A 140 -0.71 -1.45 -9.39
N LEU A 141 0.26 -0.89 -10.11
CA LEU A 141 1.66 -1.32 -10.07
C LEU A 141 2.54 -0.19 -9.56
N ASP A 142 3.28 -0.44 -8.48
CA ASP A 142 4.43 0.40 -8.10
C ASP A 142 5.75 -0.23 -8.54
N VAL A 143 5.76 -1.53 -8.84
CA VAL A 143 6.96 -2.29 -9.19
C VAL A 143 6.77 -3.01 -10.52
N TRP A 144 7.85 -3.15 -11.27
CA TRP A 144 7.81 -3.61 -12.66
C TRP A 144 8.84 -4.71 -12.92
N GLU A 145 8.50 -5.68 -13.76
CA GLU A 145 9.52 -6.51 -14.39
C GLU A 145 10.39 -5.65 -15.31
N GLY A 146 11.70 -5.87 -15.26
CA GLY A 146 12.67 -5.15 -16.10
C GLY A 146 13.06 -3.76 -15.61
N GLU A 147 12.72 -3.35 -14.38
CA GLU A 147 13.14 -2.03 -13.85
C GLU A 147 14.64 -1.73 -14.08
N PRO A 148 14.98 -0.52 -14.55
CA PRO A 148 14.11 0.66 -14.76
C PRO A 148 13.32 0.65 -16.09
N ASP A 149 13.60 -0.28 -17.00
CA ASP A 149 13.03 -0.37 -18.34
C ASP A 149 11.69 -1.13 -18.32
N LEU A 150 10.67 -0.52 -17.70
CA LEU A 150 9.33 -1.09 -17.60
C LEU A 150 8.66 -1.26 -18.98
N ASN A 151 7.68 -2.16 -19.05
CA ASN A 151 6.82 -2.30 -20.24
C ASN A 151 5.87 -1.09 -20.34
N VAL A 152 6.14 -0.19 -21.29
CA VAL A 152 5.38 1.05 -21.49
C VAL A 152 3.91 0.78 -21.85
N ALA A 153 3.63 -0.22 -22.69
CA ALA A 153 2.26 -0.57 -23.05
C ALA A 153 1.47 -1.09 -21.84
N LEU A 154 2.13 -1.80 -20.91
CA LEU A 154 1.51 -2.16 -19.65
C LEU A 154 1.22 -0.93 -18.78
N LEU A 155 2.16 0.01 -18.66
CA LEU A 155 1.91 1.27 -17.93
C LEU A 155 0.70 2.02 -18.49
N GLU A 156 0.56 2.10 -19.80
CA GLU A 156 -0.59 2.74 -20.46
C GLU A 156 -1.91 2.02 -20.16
N ALA A 157 -1.88 0.71 -19.94
CA ALA A 157 -3.06 -0.12 -19.68
C ALA A 157 -3.49 -0.19 -18.20
N VAL A 158 -2.58 0.04 -17.24
CA VAL A 158 -2.92 -0.01 -15.80
C VAL A 158 -3.61 1.27 -15.31
N ASP A 159 -4.46 1.14 -14.30
CA ASP A 159 -5.18 2.26 -13.69
C ASP A 159 -4.25 3.21 -12.91
N ILE A 160 -3.27 2.64 -12.20
CA ILE A 160 -2.21 3.39 -11.50
C ILE A 160 -0.87 2.70 -11.71
N GLY A 161 0.11 3.45 -12.19
CA GLY A 161 1.49 3.03 -12.34
C GLY A 161 2.45 4.04 -11.71
N THR A 162 3.24 3.62 -10.72
CA THR A 162 4.24 4.49 -10.06
C THR A 162 5.65 3.90 -10.15
N SER A 163 6.67 4.74 -9.97
CA SER A 163 8.06 4.38 -10.24
C SER A 163 8.78 3.80 -9.02
N HIS A 164 8.24 2.76 -8.38
CA HIS A 164 8.83 2.09 -7.21
C HIS A 164 9.12 3.04 -6.05
N ILE A 165 8.06 3.77 -5.63
CA ILE A 165 8.09 4.83 -4.61
C ILE A 165 7.08 4.58 -3.48
N ALA A 166 6.40 3.44 -3.42
CA ALA A 166 5.42 3.13 -2.36
C ALA A 166 6.01 3.31 -0.95
N GLY A 167 7.32 3.10 -0.80
CA GLY A 167 8.07 3.22 0.45
C GLY A 167 8.63 4.60 0.77
N TYR A 168 8.51 5.59 -0.12
CA TYR A 168 9.30 6.82 -0.06
C TYR A 168 8.63 7.90 0.78
N THR A 169 8.43 7.66 2.08
CA THR A 169 8.06 8.73 3.02
C THR A 169 9.30 9.28 3.73
N LEU A 170 9.24 10.53 4.19
CA LEU A 170 10.29 11.10 5.05
C LEU A 170 10.41 10.29 6.34
N GLU A 171 9.28 9.93 6.95
CA GLU A 171 9.21 9.06 8.13
C GLU A 171 9.85 7.70 7.84
N GLY A 172 9.57 7.08 6.69
CA GLY A 172 10.12 5.78 6.29
C GLY A 172 11.64 5.80 6.15
N LYS A 173 12.18 6.84 5.49
CA LYS A 173 13.62 7.06 5.35
C LYS A 173 14.28 7.30 6.71
N ALA A 174 13.73 8.19 7.54
CA ALA A 174 14.26 8.49 8.86
C ALA A 174 14.19 7.30 9.83
N ARG A 175 13.11 6.52 9.78
CA ARG A 175 12.90 5.32 10.62
C ARG A 175 13.97 4.27 10.38
N GLY A 176 14.50 4.15 9.16
CA GLY A 176 15.66 3.31 8.87
C GLY A 176 16.86 3.68 9.76
N THR A 177 17.20 4.97 9.80
CA THR A 177 18.28 5.48 10.66
C THR A 177 17.95 5.33 12.14
N THR A 178 16.73 5.66 12.58
CA THR A 178 16.31 5.53 13.98
C THR A 178 16.40 4.08 14.48
N GLN A 179 15.96 3.10 13.70
CA GLN A 179 16.03 1.68 14.10
C GLN A 179 17.47 1.18 14.22
N VAL A 180 18.36 1.59 13.31
CA VAL A 180 19.78 1.25 13.39
C VAL A 180 20.43 1.92 14.60
N PHE A 181 20.09 3.19 14.86
CA PHE A 181 20.56 3.91 16.04
C PHE A 181 20.12 3.21 17.34
N GLU A 182 18.84 2.86 17.47
CA GLU A 182 18.31 2.16 18.64
C GLU A 182 18.99 0.79 18.83
N ALA A 183 19.10 -0.02 17.77
CA ALA A 183 19.75 -1.33 17.82
C ALA A 183 21.24 -1.22 18.20
N TYR A 184 21.95 -0.24 17.65
CA TYR A 184 23.35 0.01 17.98
C TYR A 184 23.51 0.52 19.41
N SER A 185 22.63 1.41 19.86
CA SER A 185 22.61 1.93 21.23
C SER A 185 22.44 0.79 22.25
N ALA A 186 21.55 -0.16 21.99
CA ALA A 186 21.37 -1.37 22.79
C ALA A 186 22.61 -2.28 22.75
N PHE A 187 23.19 -2.49 21.56
CA PHE A 187 24.39 -3.31 21.39
C PHE A 187 25.59 -2.81 22.22
N ILE A 188 25.77 -1.50 22.36
CA ILE A 188 26.86 -0.91 23.16
C ILE A 188 26.47 -0.65 24.63
N GLY A 189 25.31 -1.13 25.09
CA GLY A 189 24.83 -0.98 26.47
C GLY A 189 24.38 0.43 26.85
N ARG A 190 23.99 1.26 25.87
CA ARG A 190 23.48 2.63 26.05
C ARG A 190 22.10 2.78 25.40
N GLU A 191 21.12 1.99 25.83
CA GLU A 191 19.79 2.00 25.21
C GLU A 191 19.19 3.42 25.17
N GLN A 192 18.89 3.89 23.97
CA GLN A 192 18.30 5.20 23.70
C GLN A 192 17.15 5.04 22.70
N ARG A 193 16.14 5.90 22.82
CA ARG A 193 15.01 6.01 21.88
C ARG A 193 14.85 7.46 21.44
N VAL A 194 14.47 7.65 20.19
CA VAL A 194 14.28 8.98 19.59
C VAL A 194 12.95 9.05 18.87
N ALA A 195 12.13 10.02 19.24
CA ALA A 195 10.86 10.30 18.59
C ALA A 195 11.09 10.95 17.21
N LEU A 196 10.47 10.42 16.15
CA LEU A 196 10.70 10.89 14.77
C LEU A 196 10.28 12.35 14.58
N GLU A 197 9.24 12.80 15.27
CA GLU A 197 8.74 14.17 15.26
C GLU A 197 9.78 15.20 15.73
N THR A 198 10.80 14.78 16.49
CA THR A 198 11.91 15.65 16.91
C THR A 198 12.98 15.82 15.84
N LEU A 199 13.00 14.94 14.84
CA LEU A 199 14.00 14.91 13.77
C LEU A 199 13.47 15.48 12.45
N LEU A 200 12.18 15.29 12.19
CA LEU A 200 11.55 15.66 10.93
C LEU A 200 11.11 17.13 10.93
N PRO A 201 11.17 17.82 9.78
CA PRO A 201 10.57 19.14 9.65
C PRO A 201 9.05 19.07 9.85
N ALA A 202 8.45 20.19 10.26
CA ALA A 202 7.00 20.32 10.32
C ALA A 202 6.39 20.08 8.92
N PRO A 203 5.29 19.31 8.79
CA PRO A 203 4.60 19.12 7.51
C PRO A 203 3.88 20.41 7.09
N GLU A 204 3.59 20.55 5.80
CA GLU A 204 2.84 21.69 5.24
C GLU A 204 1.44 21.78 5.87
N PHE A 205 0.79 20.64 6.08
CA PHE A 205 -0.47 20.51 6.80
C PHE A 205 -0.27 19.74 8.10
N GLY A 206 -0.06 20.46 9.20
CA GLY A 206 0.16 19.85 10.52
C GLY A 206 -1.10 19.58 11.34
N ARG A 207 -2.19 20.30 11.10
CA ARG A 207 -3.45 20.19 11.87
C ARG A 207 -4.68 20.41 11.02
N ILE A 208 -5.77 19.72 11.33
CA ILE A 208 -7.10 19.91 10.74
C ILE A 208 -8.20 19.54 11.75
N THR A 209 -9.38 20.15 11.61
CA THR A 209 -10.59 19.78 12.38
C THR A 209 -11.52 18.93 11.53
N LEU A 210 -12.12 17.92 12.12
CA LEU A 210 -13.17 17.09 11.53
C LEU A 210 -14.46 17.22 12.36
N HIS A 211 -15.54 17.63 11.72
CA HIS A 211 -16.87 17.69 12.31
C HIS A 211 -17.70 16.47 11.87
N GLY A 212 -18.24 15.74 12.84
CA GLY A 212 -19.09 14.57 12.61
C GLY A 212 -18.34 13.24 12.40
N PRO A 213 -19.08 12.16 12.07
CA PRO A 213 -18.53 10.82 11.97
C PRO A 213 -17.63 10.64 10.73
N LEU A 214 -16.75 9.65 10.78
CA LEU A 214 -15.92 9.28 9.64
C LEU A 214 -16.67 8.36 8.66
N ASP A 215 -16.82 8.81 7.42
CA ASP A 215 -17.27 8.00 6.29
C ASP A 215 -16.18 7.85 5.21
N GLN A 216 -16.43 7.04 4.18
CA GLN A 216 -15.44 6.78 3.13
C GLN A 216 -15.04 8.05 2.35
N PRO A 217 -15.95 8.94 1.91
CA PRO A 217 -15.59 10.21 1.28
C PRO A 217 -14.70 11.09 2.15
N THR A 218 -14.99 11.17 3.45
CA THR A 218 -14.20 11.96 4.41
C THR A 218 -12.82 11.34 4.63
N LEU A 219 -12.74 10.02 4.80
CA LEU A 219 -11.47 9.30 4.88
C LEU A 219 -10.62 9.53 3.62
N LYS A 220 -11.24 9.48 2.43
CA LYS A 220 -10.56 9.78 1.16
C LYS A 220 -9.94 11.17 1.18
N ARG A 221 -10.71 12.20 1.56
CA ARG A 221 -10.23 13.58 1.63
C ARG A 221 -9.04 13.73 2.58
N LEU A 222 -9.09 13.10 3.75
CA LEU A 222 -7.97 13.12 4.71
C LEU A 222 -6.75 12.35 4.18
N ALA A 223 -6.95 11.16 3.61
CA ALA A 223 -5.87 10.36 3.07
C ALA A 223 -5.17 11.07 1.89
N HIS A 224 -5.94 11.63 0.96
CA HIS A 224 -5.43 12.34 -0.22
C HIS A 224 -4.88 13.75 0.10
N LEU A 225 -5.30 14.38 1.21
CA LEU A 225 -4.63 15.58 1.72
C LEU A 225 -3.17 15.29 2.09
N VAL A 226 -2.90 14.12 2.68
CA VAL A 226 -1.53 13.70 3.03
C VAL A 226 -0.79 13.12 1.82
N TYR A 227 -1.47 12.26 1.06
CA TYR A 227 -0.89 11.62 -0.12
C TYR A 227 -1.97 11.11 -1.08
N ASP A 228 -1.96 11.68 -2.29
CA ASP A 228 -2.69 11.16 -3.45
C ASP A 228 -1.73 10.51 -4.44
N VAL A 229 -1.86 9.20 -4.63
CA VAL A 229 -1.03 8.39 -5.53
C VAL A 229 -1.00 8.90 -6.97
N ARG A 230 -2.04 9.61 -7.43
CA ARG A 230 -2.10 10.17 -8.78
C ARG A 230 -1.00 11.21 -9.04
N ARG A 231 -0.48 11.83 -7.97
CA ARG A 231 0.63 12.80 -8.06
C ARG A 231 1.93 12.17 -8.58
N ASP A 232 2.09 10.85 -8.38
CA ASP A 232 3.27 10.09 -8.78
C ASP A 232 3.03 9.26 -10.05
N ASP A 233 1.76 8.91 -10.31
CA ASP A 233 1.34 8.26 -11.56
C ASP A 233 1.52 9.17 -12.77
N ALA A 234 1.05 10.43 -12.69
CA ALA A 234 1.09 11.36 -13.81
C ALA A 234 2.52 11.67 -14.32
N PRO A 235 3.52 11.94 -13.46
CA PRO A 235 4.90 12.13 -13.91
C PRO A 235 5.48 10.90 -14.61
N LEU A 236 5.21 9.68 -14.12
CA LEU A 236 5.71 8.46 -14.77
C LEU A 236 5.12 8.30 -16.17
N ARG A 237 3.81 8.49 -16.32
CA ARG A 237 3.14 8.44 -17.64
C ARG A 237 3.71 9.46 -18.61
N LYS A 238 4.10 10.64 -18.14
CA LYS A 238 4.66 11.71 -18.98
C LYS A 238 6.03 11.37 -19.58
N VAL A 239 6.82 10.57 -18.89
CA VAL A 239 8.21 10.26 -19.25
C VAL A 239 8.45 8.79 -19.63
N ALA A 240 7.37 8.01 -19.70
CA ALA A 240 7.43 6.61 -20.06
C ALA A 240 8.11 6.42 -21.43
N GLY A 241 9.02 5.44 -21.51
CA GLY A 241 9.80 5.17 -22.72
C GLY A 241 11.01 6.07 -22.95
N ILE A 242 11.25 7.07 -22.08
CA ILE A 242 12.47 7.88 -22.11
C ILE A 242 13.52 7.23 -21.18
N PRO A 243 14.65 6.73 -21.72
CA PRO A 243 15.65 6.03 -20.91
C PRO A 243 16.18 6.86 -19.73
N GLY A 244 16.19 6.25 -18.55
CA GLY A 244 16.71 6.84 -17.31
C GLY A 244 15.74 7.77 -16.56
N GLU A 245 14.59 8.14 -17.13
CA GLU A 245 13.63 9.01 -16.43
C GLU A 245 12.96 8.31 -15.22
N PHE A 246 12.76 6.99 -15.28
CA PHE A 246 12.28 6.19 -14.15
C PHE A 246 13.14 6.38 -12.89
N ASP A 247 14.46 6.26 -13.03
CA ASP A 247 15.38 6.45 -11.91
C ASP A 247 15.51 7.93 -11.50
N LYS A 248 15.38 8.88 -12.43
CA LYS A 248 15.36 10.31 -12.09
C LYS A 248 14.15 10.67 -11.23
N LEU A 249 12.97 10.11 -11.50
CA LEU A 249 11.78 10.30 -10.66
C LEU A 249 12.02 9.83 -9.22
N ARG A 250 12.68 8.68 -9.06
CA ARG A 250 13.03 8.12 -7.74
C ARG A 250 14.10 8.94 -7.03
N LYS A 251 15.15 9.31 -7.75
CA LYS A 251 16.29 10.06 -7.21
C LYS A 251 15.89 11.45 -6.74
N ASN A 252 15.00 12.10 -7.50
CA ASN A 252 14.53 13.47 -7.23
C ASN A 252 13.11 13.47 -6.63
N TYR A 253 12.69 12.36 -6.01
CA TYR A 253 11.35 12.22 -5.47
C TYR A 253 11.06 13.32 -4.43
N LEU A 254 9.99 14.07 -4.67
CA LEU A 254 9.53 15.13 -3.76
C LEU A 254 9.02 14.52 -2.46
N GLU A 255 9.01 15.32 -1.40
CA GLU A 255 8.66 14.82 -0.09
C GLU A 255 7.24 14.26 -0.01
N ARG A 256 7.10 13.25 0.85
CA ARG A 256 5.84 12.60 1.18
C ARG A 256 5.83 12.32 2.67
N ARG A 257 4.71 12.61 3.31
CA ARG A 257 4.50 12.34 4.73
C ARG A 257 3.62 11.11 4.93
N GLU A 258 3.63 10.56 6.14
CA GLU A 258 2.68 9.53 6.59
C GLU A 258 1.45 10.18 7.26
N TRP A 259 0.34 9.45 7.38
CA TRP A 259 -0.88 9.95 8.03
C TRP A 259 -0.67 10.44 9.47
N SER A 260 0.33 9.89 10.17
CA SER A 260 0.68 10.30 11.54
C SER A 260 1.23 11.74 11.63
N SER A 261 1.63 12.33 10.49
CA SER A 261 2.06 13.73 10.43
C SER A 261 0.90 14.72 10.54
N LEU A 262 -0.32 14.28 10.22
CA LEU A 262 -1.51 15.12 10.26
C LEU A 262 -2.24 14.92 11.60
N TYR A 263 -2.31 15.99 12.39
CA TYR A 263 -3.09 16.01 13.62
C TYR A 263 -4.57 16.31 13.32
N VAL A 264 -5.49 15.42 13.69
CA VAL A 264 -6.93 15.54 13.38
C VAL A 264 -7.74 15.72 14.65
N MET A 265 -8.34 16.89 14.83
CA MET A 265 -9.22 17.20 15.96
C MET A 265 -10.66 16.85 15.59
N CYS A 266 -11.23 15.79 16.18
CA CYS A 266 -12.59 15.36 15.91
C CYS A 266 -13.52 15.73 17.06
N ASP A 267 -14.74 16.19 16.78
CA ASP A 267 -15.79 16.31 17.80
C ASP A 267 -16.59 15.01 18.02
N ASP A 268 -16.51 14.08 17.07
CA ASP A 268 -17.00 12.71 17.18
C ASP A 268 -15.91 11.77 17.72
N GLU A 269 -16.19 11.11 18.86
CA GLU A 269 -15.25 10.21 19.52
C GLU A 269 -14.93 8.96 18.68
N THR A 270 -15.93 8.44 17.95
CA THR A 270 -15.77 7.24 17.12
C THR A 270 -14.89 7.52 15.91
N ALA A 271 -15.01 8.71 15.32
CA ALA A 271 -14.14 9.19 14.26
C ALA A 271 -12.69 9.29 14.74
N ALA A 272 -12.45 9.90 15.91
CA ALA A 272 -11.11 10.01 16.48
C ALA A 272 -10.49 8.62 16.73
N ALA A 273 -11.23 7.71 17.37
CA ALA A 273 -10.77 6.36 17.66
C ALA A 273 -10.45 5.56 16.39
N LEU A 274 -11.27 5.68 15.35
CA LEU A 274 -11.05 5.01 14.08
C LEU A 274 -9.83 5.58 13.35
N LEU A 275 -9.71 6.91 13.25
CA LEU A 275 -8.56 7.57 12.63
C LEU A 275 -7.22 7.21 13.32
N CYS A 276 -7.21 7.08 14.65
CA CYS A 276 -6.05 6.57 15.39
C CYS A 276 -5.66 5.15 14.98
N LYS A 277 -6.63 4.23 14.85
CA LYS A 277 -6.38 2.85 14.37
C LYS A 277 -5.85 2.82 12.93
N LEU A 278 -6.26 3.79 12.10
CA LEU A 278 -5.77 3.96 10.74
C LEU A 278 -4.34 4.54 10.69
N GLY A 279 -3.90 5.20 11.74
CA GLY A 279 -2.56 5.77 11.87
C GLY A 279 -2.48 7.27 11.63
N PHE A 280 -3.61 7.99 11.67
CA PHE A 280 -3.60 9.44 11.86
C PHE A 280 -3.31 9.78 13.32
N ASN A 281 -2.79 10.98 13.58
CA ASN A 281 -2.67 11.51 14.94
C ASN A 281 -3.99 12.21 15.33
N ALA A 282 -5.02 11.43 15.65
CA ALA A 282 -6.35 11.97 15.91
C ALA A 282 -6.65 12.09 17.41
N VAL A 283 -7.42 13.10 17.80
CA VAL A 283 -7.91 13.26 19.17
C VAL A 283 -9.39 13.64 19.16
N HIS A 284 -10.10 13.24 20.22
CA HIS A 284 -11.43 13.74 20.49
C HIS A 284 -11.33 15.08 21.23
N HIS A 285 -11.95 16.12 20.66
CA HIS A 285 -12.11 17.42 21.29
C HIS A 285 -13.60 17.71 21.37
N PRO A 286 -14.23 17.65 22.56
CA PRO A 286 -15.65 17.93 22.72
C PRO A 286 -15.99 19.30 22.11
N ALA A 287 -17.03 19.35 21.28
CA ALA A 287 -17.60 20.62 20.85
C ALA A 287 -18.19 21.33 22.09
N HIS A 288 -17.82 22.59 22.29
CA HIS A 288 -18.47 23.46 23.26
C HIS A 288 -19.82 23.96 22.75
#